data_AF-A0A519C737-F1
#
_entry.id   AF-A0A519C737-F1
#
_cell.length_a   1.000
_cell.length_b   1.000
_cell.length_c   1.000
_cell.angle_alpha   90.00
_cell.angle_beta   90.00
_cell.angle_gamma   90.00
#
_symmetry.space_group_name_H-M   'P 1'
#
loop_
_entity.id
_entity.type
_entity.pdbx_description
1 polymer ?
#
loop_
_entity_poly.entity_id
_entity_poly.type
_entity_poly.pdbx_seq_one_letter_code
_entity_poly.pdbx_strand_id
1 'polypeptide(L)' 'MLARDFPGVFIRAPRFTNVGDSSEVVATLGEEVVGVRFGNRLALTFHPELSNDNGFHQWLLETTKEVTA' A
#
# COMPACT_ATOMS: atom_id res chain seq x y z
N MET A 1 1.72 -8.32 3.91
CA MET A 1 2.19 -7.00 4.36
C MET A 1 3.69 -7.05 4.59
N LEU A 2 4.42 -5.94 4.47
CA LEU A 2 5.82 -5.89 4.87
C LEU A 2 5.92 -6.01 6.40
N ALA A 3 6.65 -6.99 6.91
CA ALA A 3 6.86 -7.21 8.36
C ALA A 3 7.89 -6.22 8.97
N ARG A 4 8.03 -5.05 8.36
CA ARG A 4 9.00 -4.00 8.71
C ARG A 4 8.55 -2.66 8.12
N ASP A 5 9.13 -1.57 8.62
CA ASP A 5 8.91 -0.25 8.06
C ASP A 5 9.41 -0.13 6.62
N PHE A 6 8.73 0.72 5.86
CA PHE A 6 9.05 1.05 4.47
C PHE A 6 9.21 2.57 4.33
N PRO A 7 10.28 3.05 3.65
CA PRO A 7 10.45 4.48 3.42
C PRO A 7 9.48 4.98 2.34
N GLY A 8 8.33 5.50 2.77
CA GLY A 8 7.32 6.10 1.88
C GLY A 8 7.72 7.48 1.38
N VAL A 9 7.69 7.69 0.06
CA VAL A 9 7.95 8.99 -0.58
C VAL A 9 6.64 9.67 -0.97
N PHE A 10 6.31 10.79 -0.34
CA PHE A 10 5.05 11.51 -0.55
C PHE A 10 5.28 12.83 -1.28
N ILE A 11 4.65 13.03 -2.45
CA ILE A 11 4.78 14.25 -3.25
C ILE A 11 3.39 14.75 -3.59
N ARG A 12 2.93 15.80 -2.89
CA ARG A 12 1.54 16.31 -2.99
C ARG A 12 0.51 15.17 -2.94
N ALA A 13 0.75 14.23 -2.04
CA ALA A 13 -0.02 13.01 -1.91
C ALA A 13 -1.50 13.30 -1.61
N PRO A 14 -2.44 12.58 -2.26
CA PRO A 14 -3.83 12.63 -1.85
C PRO A 14 -4.01 11.98 -0.47
N ARG A 15 -5.17 12.20 0.16
CA ARG A 15 -5.53 11.58 1.44
C ARG A 15 -6.77 10.72 1.28
N PHE A 16 -6.79 9.55 1.91
CA PHE A 16 -8.01 8.78 2.08
C PHE A 16 -8.84 9.44 3.20
N THR A 17 -10.02 9.97 2.87
CA THR A 17 -10.95 10.56 3.85
C THR A 17 -11.89 9.52 4.46
N ASN A 18 -12.05 8.37 3.80
CA ASN A 18 -12.84 7.23 4.24
C ASN A 18 -12.27 5.95 3.61
N VAL A 19 -12.33 4.84 4.33
CA VAL A 19 -12.00 3.49 3.86
C VAL A 19 -13.25 2.63 4.03
N GLY A 20 -13.80 2.13 2.93
CA GLY A 20 -15.03 1.32 2.99
C GLY A 20 -14.79 -0.06 3.64
N ASP A 21 -15.81 -0.62 4.29
CA ASP A 21 -15.73 -1.82 5.15
C ASP A 21 -15.10 -3.06 4.51
N SER A 22 -15.20 -3.20 3.18
CA SER A 22 -14.62 -4.32 2.43
C SER A 22 -13.18 -4.09 1.97
N SER A 23 -12.59 -2.94 2.32
CA SER A 23 -11.20 -2.62 2.00
C SER A 23 -10.28 -3.02 3.15
N GLU A 24 -9.14 -3.61 2.81
CA GLU A 24 -8.07 -3.92 3.75
C GLU A 24 -7.08 -2.76 3.80
N VAL A 25 -6.73 -2.30 5.01
CA VAL A 25 -5.63 -1.33 5.20
C VAL A 25 -4.31 -2.08 5.13
N VAL A 26 -3.45 -1.70 4.18
CA VAL A 26 -2.17 -2.39 3.91
C VAL A 26 -0.94 -1.56 4.25
N ALA A 27 -1.09 -0.27 4.49
CA ALA A 27 -0.02 0.62 4.95
C ALA A 27 -0.58 1.82 5.73
N THR A 28 0.09 2.16 6.83
CA THR A 28 -0.21 3.36 7.64
C THR A 28 1.06 4.18 7.87
N LEU A 29 0.89 5.50 8.00
CA LEU A 29 1.90 6.43 8.48
C LEU A 29 1.40 7.01 9.82
N GLY A 30 1.86 6.42 10.93
CA GLY A 30 1.24 6.66 12.22
C GLY A 30 -0.22 6.20 12.21
N GLU A 31 -1.16 7.12 12.44
CA GLU A 31 -2.61 6.86 12.40
C GLU A 31 -3.23 7.07 11.01
N GLU A 32 -2.48 7.63 10.05
CA GLU A 32 -3.00 7.92 8.72
C GLU A 32 -2.91 6.70 7.80
N VAL A 33 -4.02 6.34 7.15
CA VAL A 33 -4.03 5.31 6.12
C VAL A 33 -3.39 5.85 4.85
N VAL A 34 -2.36 5.16 4.36
CA VAL A 34 -1.59 5.54 3.16
C VAL A 34 -1.56 4.45 2.10
N GLY A 35 -2.14 3.28 2.39
CA GLY A 35 -2.34 2.21 1.43
C GLY A 35 -3.55 1.36 1.76
N VAL A 36 -4.37 1.07 0.75
CA VAL A 36 -5.56 0.22 0.87
C VAL A 36 -5.61 -0.80 -0.26
N ARG A 37 -6.17 -1.97 0.01
CA ARG A 37 -6.47 -3.02 -0.96
C ARG A 37 -7.95 -3.32 -0.97
N PHE A 38 -8.54 -3.43 -2.16
CA PHE A 38 -9.92 -3.88 -2.36
C PHE A 38 -9.94 -4.93 -3.46
N GLY A 39 -10.14 -6.19 -3.07
CA GLY A 39 -10.01 -7.34 -3.97
C GLY A 39 -8.62 -7.38 -4.65
N ASN A 40 -8.62 -7.25 -5.97
CA ASN A 40 -7.40 -7.23 -6.79
C ASN A 40 -6.81 -5.84 -7.03
N ARG A 41 -7.35 -4.79 -6.40
CA ARG A 41 -6.91 -3.41 -6.57
C ARG A 41 -6.13 -2.97 -5.36
N LEU A 42 -5.00 -2.33 -5.61
CA LEU A 42 -4.17 -1.69 -4.60
C LEU A 42 -4.11 -0.19 -4.90
N ALA A 43 -4.30 0.64 -3.87
CA ALA A 43 -4.12 2.08 -3.96
C ALA A 43 -3.16 2.54 -2.87
N LEU A 44 -2.20 3.37 -3.24
CA LEU A 44 -1.21 3.98 -2.34
C LEU A 44 -1.23 5.49 -2.52
N THR A 45 -0.96 6.24 -1.46
CA THR A 45 -0.80 7.69 -1.52
C THR A 45 0.67 8.11 -1.62
N PHE A 46 1.61 7.17 -1.51
CA PHE A 46 3.04 7.37 -1.69
C PHE A 46 3.57 6.68 -2.95
N HIS A 47 4.79 7.04 -3.30
CA HIS A 47 5.54 6.55 -4.46
C HIS A 47 6.55 5.48 -4.05
N PRO A 48 6.20 4.18 -4.02
CA PRO A 48 7.15 3.12 -3.71
C PRO A 48 8.29 3.02 -4.73
N GLU A 49 8.11 3.53 -5.94
CA GLU A 49 9.08 3.54 -7.03
C GLU A 49 10.20 4.58 -6.85
N LEU A 50 9.98 5.58 -5.99
CA LEU A 50 10.99 6.59 -5.67
C LEU A 50 11.80 6.23 -4.42
N SER A 51 11.57 5.05 -3.86
CA SER A 51 12.33 4.48 -2.78
C SER A 51 13.49 3.63 -3.30
N ASN A 52 14.61 3.59 -2.58
CA ASN A 52 15.70 2.63 -2.84
C ASN A 52 15.37 1.21 -2.31
N ASP A 53 14.19 1.03 -1.72
CA ASP A 53 13.70 -0.21 -1.17
C ASP A 53 12.64 -0.83 -2.09
N ASN A 54 12.93 -2.01 -2.62
CA ASN A 54 12.04 -2.73 -3.52
C ASN A 54 11.02 -3.63 -2.79
N GLY A 55 11.01 -3.64 -1.46
CA GLY A 55 10.16 -4.52 -0.65
C GLY A 55 8.68 -4.41 -1.00
N PHE A 56 8.17 -3.19 -1.24
CA PHE A 56 6.76 -2.98 -1.57
C PHE A 56 6.39 -3.57 -2.94
N HIS A 57 7.28 -3.45 -3.93
CA HIS A 57 7.10 -4.06 -5.25
C HIS A 57 7.13 -5.59 -5.16
N GLN A 58 8.06 -6.16 -4.39
CA GLN A 58 8.12 -7.60 -4.15
C GLN A 58 6.84 -8.11 -3.47
N TRP A 59 6.38 -7.39 -2.44
CA TRP A 59 5.12 -7.71 -1.76
C TRP A 59 3.93 -7.67 -2.72
N LEU A 60 3.81 -6.63 -3.55
CA LEU A 60 2.74 -6.53 -4.55
C LEU A 60 2.74 -7.75 -5.49
N LEU A 61 3.90 -8.11 -6.06
CA LEU A 61 4.03 -9.25 -6.96
C LEU A 61 3.65 -10.58 -6.29
N GLU A 62 4.11 -10.82 -5.05
CA GLU A 62 3.73 -12.02 -4.31
C GLU A 62 2.22 -12.08 -4.08
N THR A 63 1.64 -10.94 -3.69
CA THR A 63 0.22 -10.78 -3.40
C THR A 63 -0.67 -11.06 -4.63
N THR A 64 -0.19 -10.79 -5.85
CA THR A 64 -0.96 -11.10 -7.06
C THR A 64 -1.27 -12.59 -7.23
N LYS A 65 -0.44 -13.48 -6.68
CA LYS A 65 -0.65 -14.93 -6.76
C LYS A 65 -1.92 -15.36 -6.01
N GLU A 66 -2.28 -14.63 -4.95
CA GLU A 66 -3.48 -14.89 -4.13
C GLU A 66 -4.78 -14.57 -4.87
N VAL A 67 -4.73 -13.64 -5.83
CA VAL A 67 -5.90 -13.20 -6.61
C VAL A 67 -6.21 -14.17 -7.76
N THR A 68 -5.26 -15.02 -8.13
CA THR A 68 -5.36 -15.88 -9.33
C THR A 68 -5.89 -17.28 -9.01
N ALA A 69 -6.64 -17.44 -7.91
CA ALA A 69 -7.26 -18.71 -7.48
C ALA A 69 -8.79 -18.69 -7.68
#